data_AF-A0A2E7TRJ8-F1
#
_entry.id   AF-A0A2E7TRJ8-F1
#
_cell.length_a   1.000
_cell.length_b   1.000
_cell.length_c   1.000
_cell.angle_alpha   90.00
_cell.angle_beta   90.00
_cell.angle_gamma   90.00
#
_symmetry.space_group_name_H-M   'P 1'
#
loop_
_entity.id
_entity.type
_entity.pdbx_description
1 polymer ?
#
loop_
_entity_poly.entity_id
_entity_poly.type
_entity_poly.pdbx_seq_one_letter_code
_entity_poly.pdbx_strand_id
1 'polypeptide(L)'
;MQKLVFFIFSIVLVFSFKNDKPAYIIYNSKGKKVSFFKMKKELKNKELIFFGEIHNNPIAHWLQLELTQELGKSKDLILGAEMF
;
A
#
# COMPACT_ATOMS: atom_id res chain seq x y z
N MET A 1 -34.91 10.59 23.31
CA MET A 1 -33.81 11.59 23.25
C MET A 1 -32.46 10.97 23.57
N GLN A 2 -32.19 10.47 24.79
CA GLN A 2 -30.87 9.96 25.20
C GLN A 2 -30.32 8.81 24.33
N LYS A 3 -31.17 7.84 23.93
CA LYS A 3 -30.78 6.74 23.03
C LYS A 3 -30.37 7.22 21.64
N LEU A 4 -31.02 8.29 21.15
CA LEU A 4 -30.71 8.90 19.85
C LEU A 4 -29.36 9.62 19.90
N VAL A 5 -29.08 10.32 21.00
CA VAL A 5 -27.79 10.97 21.25
C VAL A 5 -26.67 9.93 21.31
N PHE A 6 -26.88 8.81 22.00
CA PHE A 6 -25.91 7.73 22.09
C PHE A 6 -25.63 7.07 20.73
N PHE A 7 -26.67 6.90 19.92
CA PHE A 7 -26.56 6.37 18.56
C PHE A 7 -25.78 7.31 17.64
N ILE A 8 -26.07 8.61 17.68
CA ILE A 8 -25.34 9.63 16.91
C ILE A 8 -23.86 9.69 17.36
N PHE A 9 -23.59 9.60 18.66
CA PHE A 9 -22.24 9.59 19.21
C PHE A 9 -21.42 8.37 18.73
N SER A 10 -22.06 7.19 18.68
CA SER A 10 -21.44 5.98 18.14
C SER A 10 -21.06 6.13 16.67
N ILE A 11 -21.89 6.79 15.86
CA ILE A 11 -21.60 7.05 14.45
C ILE A 11 -20.38 7.96 14.31
N VAL A 12 -20.30 9.05 15.09
CA VAL A 12 -19.15 9.99 15.04
C VAL A 12 -17.83 9.33 15.42
N LEU A 13 -17.84 8.40 16.37
CA LEU A 13 -16.64 7.66 16.76
C LEU A 13 -16.10 6.77 15.64
N VAL A 14 -16.97 6.13 14.85
CA VAL A 14 -16.56 5.28 13.72
C VAL A 14 -15.89 6.10 12.61
N PHE A 15 -16.35 7.34 12.38
CA PHE A 15 -15.77 8.22 11.37
C PHE A 15 -14.52 9.00 11.83
N SER A 16 -14.21 8.99 13.13
CA SER A 16 -13.04 9.69 13.69
C SER A 16 -11.70 9.00 13.38
N PHE A 17 -11.71 7.72 12.98
CA PHE A 17 -10.50 6.99 12.59
C PHE A 17 -10.12 7.29 11.15
N LYS A 18 -9.53 8.46 10.91
CA LYS A 18 -8.94 8.81 9.61
C LYS A 18 -7.43 8.68 9.67
N ASN A 19 -6.88 7.69 8.95
CA ASN A 19 -5.43 7.53 8.75
C ASN A 19 -4.92 8.63 7.80
N ASP A 20 -4.84 9.87 8.30
CA ASP A 20 -4.61 11.06 7.46
C ASP A 20 -3.16 11.26 7.00
N LYS A 21 -2.21 10.43 7.46
CA LYS A 21 -0.79 10.52 7.07
C LYS A 21 -0.19 9.13 6.86
N PRO A 22 -0.18 8.60 5.63
CA PRO A 22 0.53 7.36 5.36
C PRO A 22 2.04 7.57 5.53
N ALA A 23 2.76 6.53 5.97
CA ALA A 23 4.22 6.57 6.08
C ALA A 23 4.93 6.74 4.73
N TYR A 24 4.21 6.56 3.62
CA TYR A 24 4.74 6.62 2.27
C TYR A 24 3.76 7.33 1.32
N ILE A 25 4.30 7.88 0.23
CA ILE A 25 3.53 8.39 -0.90
C ILE A 25 4.14 7.81 -2.17
N ILE A 26 3.31 7.23 -3.03
CA ILE A 26 3.75 6.67 -4.31
C ILE A 26 3.44 7.68 -5.41
N TYR A 27 4.44 7.93 -6.25
CA TYR A 27 4.30 8.76 -7.44
C TYR A 27 4.56 7.91 -8.68
N ASN A 28 3.84 8.19 -9.77
CA ASN A 28 4.18 7.63 -11.08
C ASN A 28 5.27 8.45 -11.78
N SER A 29 5.68 8.02 -12.97
CA SER A 29 6.71 8.70 -13.79
C SER A 29 6.36 10.13 -14.19
N LYS A 30 5.10 10.55 -14.08
CA LYS A 30 4.63 11.92 -14.34
C LYS A 30 4.59 12.77 -13.06
N GLY A 31 5.09 12.26 -11.93
CA GLY A 31 5.03 12.94 -10.63
C GLY A 31 3.63 12.99 -10.02
N LYS A 32 2.67 12.19 -10.52
CA LYS A 32 1.30 12.15 -9.98
C LYS A 32 1.22 11.14 -8.84
N LYS A 33 0.61 11.55 -7.72
CA LYS A 33 0.27 10.64 -6.62
C LYS A 33 -0.63 9.50 -7.10
N VAL A 34 -0.25 8.27 -6.79
CA VAL A 34 -1.03 7.06 -7.07
C VAL A 34 -1.17 6.23 -5.79
N SER A 35 -2.27 5.47 -5.69
CA SER A 35 -2.44 4.52 -4.59
C SER A 35 -1.65 3.25 -4.86
N PHE A 36 -1.28 2.55 -3.80
CA PHE A 36 -0.69 1.21 -3.90
C PHE A 36 -1.58 0.25 -4.73
N PHE A 37 -2.91 0.34 -4.57
CA PHE A 37 -3.86 -0.43 -5.38
C PHE A 37 -3.71 -0.16 -6.90
N LYS A 38 -3.57 1.11 -7.30
CA LYS A 38 -3.38 1.46 -8.72
C LYS A 38 -2.05 0.93 -9.24
N MET A 39 -0.98 1.09 -8.46
CA MET A 39 0.36 0.58 -8.79
C MET A 39 0.34 -0.94 -8.98
N LYS A 40 -0.16 -1.71 -7.99
CA LYS A 40 -0.19 -3.19 -8.10
C LYS A 40 -1.04 -3.68 -9.26
N LYS A 41 -2.16 -3.02 -9.56
CA LYS A 41 -3.02 -3.39 -10.70
C LYS A 41 -2.29 -3.25 -12.04
N GLU A 42 -1.46 -2.22 -12.17
CA GLU A 42 -0.63 -2.03 -13.36
C GLU A 42 0.52 -3.05 -13.42
N LEU A 43 1.21 -3.27 -12.30
CA LEU A 43 2.34 -4.21 -12.20
C LEU A 43 1.93 -5.67 -12.42
N LYS A 44 0.70 -6.06 -12.09
CA LYS A 44 0.19 -7.42 -12.31
C LYS A 44 0.35 -7.88 -13.76
N ASN A 45 0.19 -6.98 -14.73
CA ASN A 45 0.27 -7.28 -16.17
C ASN A 45 1.68 -7.15 -16.75
N LYS A 46 2.71 -6.92 -15.92
CA LYS A 46 4.11 -6.84 -16.36
C LYS A 46 4.79 -8.19 -16.22
N GLU A 47 5.61 -8.54 -17.21
CA GLU A 47 6.42 -9.77 -17.21
C GLU A 47 7.63 -9.61 -16.28
N LEU A 48 8.30 -8.46 -16.36
CA LEU A 48 9.45 -8.12 -15.52
C LEU A 48 9.17 -6.86 -14.70
N ILE A 49 9.49 -6.91 -13.41
CA ILE A 49 9.32 -5.82 -12.46
C ILE A 49 10.64 -5.65 -11.73
N PHE A 50 11.19 -4.45 -11.77
CA PHE A 50 12.35 -4.06 -10.98
C PHE A 50 11.87 -3.27 -9.76
N PHE A 51 12.28 -3.69 -8.58
CA PHE A 51 12.00 -3.00 -7.33
C PHE A 51 13.32 -2.52 -6.74
N GLY A 52 13.53 -1.21 -6.71
CA GLY A 52 14.71 -0.61 -6.10
C GLY A 52 14.44 -0.25 -4.64
N GLU A 53 15.39 -0.52 -3.77
CA GLU A 53 15.31 -0.19 -2.34
C GLU A 53 16.52 0.61 -1.86
N ILE A 54 16.35 1.25 -0.70
CA ILE A 54 17.47 1.74 0.11
C ILE A 54 17.60 0.74 1.26
N HIS A 55 18.72 0.02 1.35
CA HIS A 55 18.87 -1.16 2.23
C HIS A 55 18.52 -0.95 3.70
N ASN A 56 18.61 0.27 4.23
CA ASN A 56 18.28 0.58 5.62
C ASN A 56 16.96 1.36 5.76
N ASN A 57 16.07 1.27 4.79
CA ASN A 57 14.76 1.92 4.81
C ASN A 57 13.64 0.90 5.10
N PRO A 58 13.08 0.87 6.33
CA PRO A 58 12.08 -0.11 6.70
C PRO A 58 10.77 0.02 5.90
N ILE A 59 10.45 1.24 5.43
CA ILE A 59 9.25 1.48 4.63
C ILE A 59 9.42 0.88 3.23
N ALA A 60 10.62 0.97 2.64
CA ALA A 60 10.92 0.33 1.36
C ALA A 60 10.81 -1.20 1.46
N HIS A 61 11.43 -1.78 2.48
CA HIS A 61 11.36 -3.22 2.76
C HIS A 61 9.93 -3.72 2.98
N TRP A 62 9.13 -2.96 3.74
CA TRP A 62 7.73 -3.31 3.94
C TRP A 62 6.92 -3.21 2.65
N LEU A 63 7.12 -2.16 1.83
CA LEU A 63 6.47 -2.06 0.52
C LEU A 63 6.88 -3.20 -0.43
N GLN A 64 8.14 -3.65 -0.38
CA GLN A 64 8.63 -4.80 -1.14
C GLN A 64 7.88 -6.07 -0.73
N LEU A 65 7.75 -6.32 0.57
CA LEU A 65 7.00 -7.46 1.11
C LEU A 65 5.54 -7.43 0.66
N GLU A 66 4.85 -6.31 0.87
CA GLU A 66 3.43 -6.14 0.51
C GLU A 66 3.20 -6.34 -0.98
N LEU A 67 4.04 -5.76 -1.83
CA LEU A 67 3.93 -5.91 -3.28
C LEU A 67 4.17 -7.36 -3.71
N THR A 68 5.19 -8.00 -3.16
CA THR A 68 5.54 -9.40 -3.46
C THR A 68 4.39 -10.33 -3.10
N GLN A 69 3.82 -10.19 -1.89
CA GLN A 69 2.67 -10.97 -1.45
C GLN A 69 1.44 -10.76 -2.34
N GLU A 70 1.14 -9.52 -2.71
CA GLU A 70 -0.01 -9.20 -3.55
C GLU A 70 0.14 -9.72 -4.99
N LEU A 71 1.35 -9.66 -5.56
CA LEU A 71 1.60 -10.22 -6.89
C LEU A 71 1.59 -11.75 -6.88
N GLY A 72 2.17 -12.38 -5.85
CA GLY A 72 2.21 -13.84 -5.67
C GLY A 72 0.84 -14.49 -5.50
N LYS A 73 -0.19 -13.74 -5.04
CA LYS A 73 -1.58 -14.21 -5.03
C LYS A 73 -2.18 -14.40 -6.43
N SER A 74 -1.55 -13.83 -7.46
CA SER A 74 -2.15 -13.65 -8.77
C SER A 74 -1.41 -14.33 -9.92
N LYS A 75 -0.17 -14.73 -9.70
CA LYS A 75 0.70 -15.44 -10.65
C LYS A 75 1.85 -16.08 -9.90
N ASP A 76 2.41 -17.14 -10.49
CA ASP A 76 3.69 -17.69 -10.03
C ASP A 76 4.79 -16.64 -10.22
N LEU A 77 5.48 -16.33 -9.14
CA LEU A 77 6.47 -15.24 -9.10
C LEU A 77 7.86 -15.83 -8.86
N ILE A 78 8.80 -15.47 -9.73
CA ILE A 78 10.23 -15.73 -9.53
C ILE A 78 10.86 -14.44 -9.00
N LEU A 79 11.64 -14.55 -7.91
CA LEU A 79 12.31 -13.42 -7.27
C LEU A 79 13.82 -13.52 -7.50
N GLY A 80 14.38 -12.46 -8.09
CA GLY A 80 15.82 -12.21 -8.07
C GLY A 80 16.11 -11.12 -7.04
N ALA A 81 17.21 -11.27 -6.29
CA ALA A 81 17.58 -10.33 -5.23
C ALA A 81 19.07 -9.97 -5.30
N GLU A 82 19.36 -8.69 -5.09
CA GLU A 82 20.71 -8.14 -4.97
C GLU A 82 21.20 -8.30 -3.52
N MET A 83 21.49 -9.53 -3.10
CA MET A 83 21.95 -9.83 -1.74
C MET A 83 23.43 -10.23 -1.80
N PHE A 84 24.33 -9.27 -1.58
CA PHE A 84 25.78 -9.46 -1.54
C PHE A 84 26.36 -9.19 -0.15
#